data_AF-A0A447QKM6-F1
#
_entry.id   AF-A0A447QKM6-F1
#
_cell.length_a   1.000
_cell.length_b   1.000
_cell.length_c   1.000
_cell.angle_alpha   90.00
_cell.angle_beta   90.00
_cell.angle_gamma   90.00
#
_symmetry.space_group_name_H-M   'P 1'
#
loop_
_entity.id
_entity.type
_entity.pdbx_description
1 polymer ?
#
loop_
_entity_poly.entity_id
_entity_poly.type
_entity_poly.pdbx_seq_one_letter_code
_entity_poly.pdbx_strand_id
1 'polypeptide(L)' 'MRVEPQREGFVSREELGEEADHLPESQRYWLREIVLLGDDQPWLLGRTVIPLETLTGPDQALVDLAPCRWGVTCSAAMR' A
#
# COMPACT_ATOMS: atom_id res chain seq x y z
N MET A 1 7.97 -16.31 5.79
CA MET A 1 7.95 -14.91 5.32
C MET A 1 6.60 -14.30 5.65
N ARG A 2 6.58 -13.11 6.26
CA ARG A 2 5.37 -12.38 6.65
C ARG A 2 5.45 -10.94 6.13
N VAL A 3 4.32 -10.38 5.72
CA VAL A 3 4.19 -8.97 5.33
C VAL A 3 3.44 -8.24 6.43
N GLU A 4 4.01 -7.17 6.95
CA GLU A 4 3.39 -6.31 7.95
C GLU A 4 3.13 -4.92 7.34
N PRO A 5 1.86 -4.57 7.03
CA PRO A 5 1.50 -3.24 6.57
C PRO A 5 1.83 -2.18 7.61
N GLN A 6 2.42 -1.07 7.17
CA GLN A 6 2.78 0.07 8.01
C GLN A 6 1.91 1.28 7.72
N ARG A 7 1.68 1.58 6.44
CA ARG A 7 0.84 2.69 5.97
C ARG A 7 0.14 2.29 4.69
N GLU A 8 -1.16 2.53 4.62
CA GLU A 8 -1.97 2.36 3.42
C GLU A 8 -2.93 3.54 3.31
N GLY A 9 -3.05 4.13 2.12
CA GLY A 9 -3.94 5.27 1.91
C GLY A 9 -3.66 6.05 0.64
N PHE A 10 -4.62 6.92 0.28
CA PHE A 10 -4.39 7.89 -0.78
C PHE A 10 -3.50 9.04 -0.28
N VAL A 11 -2.55 9.44 -1.11
CA VAL A 11 -1.65 10.58 -0.89
C VAL A 11 -1.68 11.52 -2.09
N SER A 12 -1.34 12.79 -1.87
CA SER A 12 -1.19 13.77 -2.93
C SER A 12 0.15 13.60 -3.68
N ARG A 13 0.30 14.29 -4.80
CA ARG A 13 1.58 14.29 -5.55
C ARG A 13 2.70 14.94 -4.74
N GLU A 14 2.39 15.99 -3.98
CA GLU A 14 3.36 16.71 -3.14
C GLU A 14 3.90 15.80 -2.01
N GLU A 15 3.07 14.91 -1.46
CA GLU A 15 3.49 13.94 -0.44
C GLU A 15 4.47 12.87 -0.98
N LEU A 16 4.57 12.69 -2.30
CA LEU A 16 5.49 11.73 -2.92
C LEU A 16 6.91 12.29 -3.12
N GLY A 17 7.08 13.62 -3.08
CA GLY A 17 8.38 14.25 -3.32
C GLY A 17 8.97 13.88 -4.68
N GLU A 18 10.26 13.53 -4.71
CA GLU A 18 11.00 13.19 -5.94
C GLU A 18 10.46 11.96 -6.68
N GLU A 19 9.80 11.03 -5.97
CA GLU A 19 9.18 9.83 -6.59
C GLU A 19 8.11 10.22 -7.62
N ALA A 20 7.46 11.38 -7.44
CA ALA A 20 6.44 11.89 -8.34
C ALA A 20 6.98 12.20 -9.75
N ASP A 21 8.29 12.43 -9.92
CA ASP A 21 8.90 12.74 -11.22
C ASP A 21 8.97 11.51 -12.13
N HIS A 22 8.85 10.32 -11.56
CA HIS A 22 8.87 9.04 -12.27
C HIS A 22 7.47 8.47 -12.54
N LEU A 23 6.42 9.17 -12.10
CA LEU A 23 5.04 8.71 -12.19
C LEU A 23 4.23 9.60 -13.15
N PRO A 24 3.24 9.03 -13.85
CA PRO A 24 2.28 9.84 -14.59
C PRO A 24 1.50 10.75 -13.63
N GLU A 25 1.00 11.87 -14.13
CA GLU A 25 0.13 12.76 -13.36
C GLU A 25 -1.20 12.05 -13.03
N SER A 26 -1.61 12.21 -11.78
CA SER A 26 -2.83 11.62 -11.23
C SER A 26 -3.45 12.59 -10.23
N GLN A 27 -4.77 12.50 -10.02
CA GLN A 27 -5.42 13.29 -8.97
C GLN A 27 -4.89 12.95 -7.57
N ARG A 28 -4.56 11.68 -7.32
CA ARG A 28 -4.04 11.13 -6.06
C ARG A 28 -3.48 9.74 -6.30
N TYR A 29 -2.60 9.29 -5.42
CA TYR A 29 -1.91 8.02 -5.57
C TYR A 29 -2.25 7.12 -4.39
N TRP A 30 -2.50 5.85 -4.64
CA TRP A 30 -2.59 4.86 -3.56
C TRP A 30 -1.18 4.49 -3.13
N LEU A 31 -0.86 4.76 -1.87
CA LEU A 31 0.41 4.41 -1.24
C LEU A 31 0.21 3.19 -0.35
N ARG A 32 1.14 2.25 -0.44
CA ARG A 32 1.29 1.14 0.50
C ARG A 32 2.74 0.98 0.93
N GLU A 33 2.98 1.01 2.23
CA GLU A 33 4.27 0.78 2.86
C GLU A 33 4.17 -0.48 3.74
N ILE A 34 5.17 -1.36 3.63
CA ILE A 34 5.20 -2.66 4.31
C ILE A 34 6.59 -2.95 4.87
N VAL A 35 6.65 -3.81 5.87
CA VAL A 35 7.87 -4.55 6.25
C VAL A 35 7.70 -5.99 5.83
N LEU A 36 8.66 -6.51 5.08
CA LEU A 36 8.78 -7.92 4.77
C LEU A 36 9.71 -8.57 5.79
N LEU A 37 9.18 -9.52 6.55
CA LEU A 37 9.92 -10.28 7.55
C LEU A 37 10.27 -11.67 7.02
N GLY A 38 11.54 -12.04 7.08
CA GLY A 38 12.01 -13.42 6.95
C GLY A 38 12.54 -13.90 8.30
N ASP A 39 12.08 -15.07 8.75
CA ASP A 39 12.40 -15.60 10.08
C ASP A 39 12.21 -14.59 11.22
N ASP A 40 11.09 -13.85 11.17
CA ASP A 40 10.74 -12.76 12.08
C ASP A 40 11.75 -11.58 12.12
N GLN A 41 12.71 -11.53 11.20
CA GLN A 41 13.66 -10.44 11.03
C GLN A 41 13.27 -9.56 9.83
N PRO A 42 13.40 -8.23 9.92
CA PRO A 42 13.13 -7.33 8.81
C PRO A 42 14.18 -7.48 7.71
N TRP A 43 13.73 -7.89 6.54
CA TRP A 43 14.60 -8.10 5.37
C TRP A 43 14.41 -7.00 4.33
N LEU A 44 13.19 -6.48 4.18
CA LEU A 44 12.88 -5.49 3.17
C LEU A 44 11.82 -4.50 3.66
N LEU A 45 12.05 -3.22 3.38
CA LEU A 45 11.04 -2.18 3.46
C LEU A 45 10.46 -2.02 2.06
N GLY A 46 9.16 -2.27 1.91
CA GLY A 46 8.48 -2.16 0.63
C GLY A 46 7.64 -0.90 0.59
N ARG A 47 7.71 -0.18 -0.52
CA ARG A 47 6.88 0.98 -0.81
C ARG A 47 6.32 0.82 -2.22
N THR A 48 5.02 0.94 -2.36
CA THR A 48 4.31 0.84 -3.64
C THR A 48 3.42 2.06 -3.80
N VAL A 49 3.53 2.72 -4.96
CA VAL A 49 2.72 3.88 -5.33
C VAL A 49 1.98 3.57 -6.62
N ILE A 50 0.65 3.72 -6.61
CA ILE A 50 -0.21 3.40 -7.74
C ILE A 50 -1.06 4.63 -8.09
N PRO A 51 -0.94 5.19 -9.31
CA PRO A 51 -1.83 6.25 -9.77
C PRO A 51 -3.31 5.83 -9.74
N LEU A 52 -4.21 6.74 -9.40
CA LEU A 52 -5.64 6.43 -9.33
C LEU A 52 -6.19 5.86 -10.64
N GLU A 53 -5.73 6.39 -11.77
CA GLU A 53 -6.20 6.07 -13.12
C GLU A 53 -5.83 4.64 -13.53
N THR A 54 -4.85 4.01 -12.87
CA THR A 54 -4.51 2.60 -13.12
C THR A 54 -5.32 1.63 -12.26
N LEU A 55 -6.01 2.10 -11.21
CA LEU A 55 -6.83 1.28 -10.31
C LEU A 55 -8.21 1.01 -10.91
N THR A 56 -8.23 0.21 -11.97
CA THR A 56 -9.45 -0.13 -12.72
C THR A 56 -9.75 -1.62 -12.70
N GLY A 57 -11.04 -1.99 -12.83
CA GLY A 57 -11.45 -3.39 -12.87
C GLY A 57 -10.99 -4.18 -11.63
N PRO A 58 -10.26 -5.31 -11.79
CA PRO A 58 -9.82 -6.13 -10.66
C PRO A 58 -8.79 -5.42 -9.77
N ASP A 59 -8.05 -4.43 -10.29
CA ASP A 59 -6.99 -3.74 -9.55
C ASP A 59 -7.56 -2.82 -8.45
N GLN A 60 -8.87 -2.55 -8.49
CA GLN A 60 -9.57 -1.85 -7.42
C GLN A 60 -9.50 -2.60 -6.08
N ALA A 61 -9.37 -3.93 -6.10
CA ALA A 61 -9.18 -4.75 -4.91
C ALA A 61 -7.87 -4.44 -4.15
N LEU A 62 -6.88 -3.82 -4.80
CA LEU A 62 -5.63 -3.39 -4.15
C LEU A 62 -5.87 -2.27 -3.12
N VAL A 63 -6.96 -1.52 -3.28
CA VAL A 63 -7.41 -0.48 -2.35
C VAL A 63 -8.28 -1.08 -1.24
N ASP A 64 -9.11 -2.07 -1.59
CA ASP A 64 -10.05 -2.73 -0.66
C ASP A 64 -9.38 -3.60 0.41
N LEU A 65 -8.06 -3.82 0.33
CA LEU A 65 -7.28 -4.44 1.42
C LEU A 65 -7.26 -3.58 2.71
N ALA A 66 -7.74 -2.33 2.65
CA ALA A 66 -7.92 -1.49 3.82
C ALA A 66 -9.31 -1.66 4.46
N PRO A 67 -9.46 -2.59 5.43
CA PRO A 67 -10.22 -2.24 6.62
C PRO A 67 -9.60 -2.80 7.91
N CYS A 68 -8.28 -2.68 8.11
CA CYS A 68 -7.69 -2.97 9.42
C CYS A 68 -7.00 -1.70 9.94
N ARG A 69 -7.84 -0.76 10.44
CA ARG A 69 -7.40 0.35 11.28
C ARG A 69 -6.63 -0.24 12.47
N TRP A 70 -5.36 0.17 12.63
CA TRP A 70 -4.47 -0.21 13.74
C TRP A 70 -5.23 -0.25 15.09
N GLY A 71 -5.33 -1.44 15.70
CA GLY A 71 -5.91 -1.63 17.04
C GLY A 71 -6.80 -2.86 17.26
N VAL A 72 -7.16 -3.63 16.23
CA VAL A 72 -7.93 -4.88 16.39
C VAL A 72 -7.38 -5.97 15.47
N THR A 73 -7.17 -7.17 16.02
CA THR A 73 -6.74 -8.36 15.29
C THR A 73 -7.69 -8.67 14.13
N CYS A 74 -7.27 -8.44 12.89
CA CYS A 74 -7.94 -8.96 11.70
C CYS A 74 -7.58 -10.45 11.57
N SER A 75 -8.48 -11.34 12.03
CA SER A 75 -8.44 -12.74 11.62
C SER A 75 -8.98 -12.82 10.19
N ALA A 76 -8.10 -13.11 9.24
CA ALA A 76 -8.50 -13.40 7.87
C ALA A 76 -9.37 -14.66 7.87
N ALA A 77 -10.69 -14.49 7.77
CA ALA A 77 -11.59 -15.61 7.53
C ALA A 77 -11.48 -16.01 6.06
N MET A 78 -10.69 -17.06 5.85
CA MET A 78 -10.61 -17.86 4.64
C MET A 78 -12.02 -18.30 4.20
N ARG A 79 -12.36 -18.09 2.93
CA ARG A 79 -13.42 -18.83 2.23
C ARG A 79 -12.82 -19.45 0.99
#